data_AF-A0A6L8G309-F1
#
_entry.id   AF-A0A6L8G309-F1
#
_cell.length_a   1.000
_cell.length_b   1.000
_cell.length_c   1.000
_cell.angle_alpha   90.00
_cell.angle_beta   90.00
_cell.angle_gamma   90.00
#
_symmetry.space_group_name_H-M   'P 1'
#
loop_
_entity.id
_entity.type
_entity.pdbx_description
1 polymer ?
#
loop_
_entity_poly.entity_id
_entity_poly.type
_entity_poly.pdbx_seq_one_letter_code
_entity_poly.pdbx_strand_id
1 'polypeptide(L)'
;MSKPAKRARKGRKASGPKRPEFLGWNTTDEEEIERRRWRGITEVAEFEELEPDFRAFGSFRVQSSTGSSYVVEIRHLERRVNSCTCRDFEVAGLGTCKHVEGVLNLIAKSGSRMRSGSPSHQSPRIEVHLQSMSDAAPAMLLPEGHFPAEVRDAVESRLKDFQ
;
A
#
# COMPACT_ATOMS: atom_id res chain seq x y z
N MET A 1 10.94 -2.69 58.41
CA MET A 1 10.52 -3.57 57.28
C MET A 1 10.72 -2.81 55.98
N SER A 2 11.85 -3.01 55.30
CA SER A 2 12.17 -2.32 54.05
C SER A 2 11.45 -2.96 52.86
N LYS A 3 10.68 -2.18 52.09
CA LYS A 3 9.98 -2.64 50.88
C LYS A 3 10.98 -3.02 49.78
N PRO A 4 10.79 -4.12 49.03
CA PRO A 4 11.70 -4.49 47.96
C PRO A 4 11.47 -3.61 46.71
N ALA A 5 12.57 -3.19 46.09
CA ALA A 5 12.58 -2.39 44.86
C ALA A 5 12.14 -3.24 43.65
N LYS A 6 11.17 -2.75 42.87
CA LYS A 6 10.72 -3.38 41.62
C LYS A 6 11.82 -3.20 40.55
N ARG A 7 12.43 -4.32 40.12
CA ARG A 7 13.33 -4.36 38.96
C ARG A 7 12.55 -4.07 37.68
N ALA A 8 12.95 -3.03 36.96
CA ALA A 8 12.44 -2.74 35.63
C ALA A 8 12.84 -3.87 34.66
N ARG A 9 11.86 -4.51 34.02
CA ARG A 9 12.09 -5.48 32.94
C ARG A 9 12.53 -4.71 31.69
N LYS A 10 13.81 -4.84 31.32
CA LYS A 10 14.36 -4.33 30.06
C LYS A 10 13.70 -5.09 28.90
N GLY A 11 12.74 -4.46 28.21
CA GLY A 11 12.07 -5.08 27.07
C GLY A 11 13.07 -5.46 25.99
N ARG A 12 13.04 -6.72 25.52
CA ARG A 12 13.76 -7.14 24.32
C ARG A 12 13.21 -6.32 23.15
N LYS A 13 14.06 -5.50 22.50
CA LYS A 13 13.72 -4.92 21.19
C LYS A 13 13.48 -6.08 20.24
N ALA A 14 12.26 -6.20 19.69
CA ALA A 14 12.00 -7.17 18.65
C ALA A 14 12.94 -6.87 17.47
N SER A 15 13.67 -7.88 17.00
CA SER A 15 14.44 -7.76 15.77
C SER A 15 13.48 -7.45 14.63
N GLY A 16 13.77 -6.42 13.84
CA GLY A 16 12.99 -6.08 12.65
C GLY A 16 12.93 -7.23 11.64
N PRO A 17 12.11 -7.11 10.57
CA PRO A 17 12.05 -8.13 9.54
C PRO A 17 13.45 -8.36 8.95
N LYS A 18 13.80 -9.64 8.75
CA LYS A 18 15.06 -10.01 8.10
C LYS A 18 15.10 -9.40 6.70
N ARG A 19 16.28 -8.90 6.32
CA ARG A 19 16.51 -8.45 4.95
C ARG A 19 16.42 -9.66 4.02
N PRO A 20 15.65 -9.60 2.94
CA PRO A 20 15.63 -10.65 1.93
C PRO A 20 17.03 -10.83 1.32
N GLU A 21 17.43 -12.08 1.13
CA GLU A 21 18.71 -12.46 0.53
C GLU A 21 18.44 -12.92 -0.91
N PHE A 22 18.99 -12.18 -1.89
CA PHE A 22 18.90 -12.53 -3.31
C PHE A 22 20.30 -12.65 -3.90
N LEU A 23 20.49 -13.56 -4.86
CA LEU A 23 21.79 -13.87 -5.46
C LEU A 23 21.99 -13.09 -6.76
N GLY A 24 22.84 -12.05 -6.73
CA GLY A 24 23.34 -11.37 -7.92
C GLY A 24 22.44 -10.25 -8.48
N TRP A 25 22.64 -9.91 -9.76
CA TRP A 25 21.93 -8.82 -10.47
C TRP A 25 20.67 -9.28 -11.22
N ASN A 26 20.49 -10.59 -11.39
CA ASN A 26 19.35 -11.19 -12.10
C ASN A 26 18.26 -11.58 -11.10
N THR A 27 17.48 -10.60 -10.64
CA THR A 27 16.38 -10.81 -9.72
C THR A 27 15.04 -10.93 -10.45
N THR A 28 14.11 -11.69 -9.88
CA THR A 28 12.73 -11.74 -10.41
C THR A 28 11.89 -10.56 -9.92
N ASP A 29 10.76 -10.33 -10.57
CA ASP A 29 9.78 -9.33 -10.12
C ASP A 29 9.33 -9.59 -8.69
N GLU A 30 9.09 -10.86 -8.32
CA GLU A 30 8.72 -11.25 -6.96
C GLU A 30 9.78 -10.89 -5.93
N GLU A 31 11.05 -11.12 -6.24
CA GLU A 31 12.17 -10.76 -5.37
C GLU A 31 12.28 -9.23 -5.21
N GLU A 32 12.12 -8.49 -6.29
CA GLU A 32 12.11 -7.03 -6.28
C GLU A 32 10.91 -6.45 -5.52
N ILE A 33 9.77 -7.12 -5.54
CA ILE A 33 8.59 -6.78 -4.73
C ILE A 33 8.85 -7.09 -3.25
N GLU A 34 9.43 -8.25 -2.93
CA GLU A 34 9.77 -8.60 -1.55
C GLU A 34 10.79 -7.62 -0.96
N ARG A 35 11.74 -7.15 -1.77
CA ARG A 35 12.64 -6.05 -1.38
C ARG A 35 11.86 -4.78 -1.05
N ARG A 36 10.88 -4.39 -1.87
CA ARG A 36 10.03 -3.20 -1.62
C ARG A 36 9.19 -3.35 -0.36
N ARG A 37 8.65 -4.54 -0.08
CA ARG A 37 7.96 -4.85 1.18
C ARG A 37 8.86 -4.65 2.38
N TRP A 38 10.07 -5.23 2.33
CA TRP A 38 11.05 -5.07 3.40
C TRP A 38 11.40 -3.59 3.63
N ARG A 39 11.70 -2.86 2.55
CA ARG A 39 12.02 -1.41 2.61
C ARG A 39 10.84 -0.57 3.08
N GLY A 40 9.61 -0.93 2.75
CA GLY A 40 8.40 -0.26 3.24
C GLY A 40 8.26 -0.36 4.75
N ILE A 41 8.74 -1.46 5.34
CA ILE A 41 8.73 -1.66 6.80
C ILE A 41 9.92 -0.96 7.48
N THR A 42 11.09 -0.89 6.83
CA THR A 42 12.35 -0.45 7.46
C THR A 42 12.80 0.97 7.11
N GLU A 43 12.38 1.52 5.98
CA GLU A 43 12.85 2.81 5.44
C GLU A 43 11.77 3.89 5.35
N VAL A 44 10.52 3.58 5.72
CA VAL A 44 9.47 4.60 5.84
C VAL A 44 9.47 5.12 7.27
N ALA A 45 9.54 6.45 7.41
CA ALA A 45 9.70 7.12 8.69
C ALA A 45 8.36 7.59 9.27
N GLU A 46 7.56 8.28 8.45
CA GLU A 46 6.32 8.92 8.89
C GLU A 46 5.20 8.76 7.86
N PHE A 47 3.97 8.80 8.37
CA PHE A 47 2.73 8.72 7.60
C PHE A 47 1.75 9.79 8.09
N GLU A 48 1.03 10.40 7.15
CA GLU A 48 -0.05 11.35 7.40
C GLU A 48 -1.24 10.99 6.50
N GLU A 49 -2.40 10.78 7.12
CA GLU A 49 -3.67 10.56 6.40
C GLU A 49 -4.15 11.91 5.85
N LEU A 50 -4.23 12.04 4.52
CA LEU A 50 -4.72 13.26 3.87
C LEU A 50 -6.25 13.26 3.69
N GLU A 51 -6.84 12.07 3.69
CA GLU A 51 -8.27 11.82 3.51
C GLU A 51 -8.81 10.97 4.68
N PRO A 52 -8.80 11.47 5.93
CA PRO A 52 -9.09 10.67 7.12
C PRO A 52 -10.52 10.07 7.15
N ASP A 53 -11.46 10.71 6.45
CA ASP A 53 -12.84 10.23 6.32
C ASP A 53 -12.94 8.88 5.57
N PHE A 54 -11.93 8.55 4.75
CA PHE A 54 -11.88 7.34 3.93
C PHE A 54 -11.00 6.21 4.54
N ARG A 55 -10.43 6.46 5.73
CA ARG A 55 -9.71 5.49 6.58
C ARG A 55 -8.58 4.75 5.85
N ALA A 56 -8.79 3.46 5.51
CA ALA A 56 -7.82 2.62 4.82
C ALA A 56 -7.68 2.95 3.33
N PHE A 57 -8.63 3.69 2.76
CA PHE A 57 -8.63 4.08 1.35
C PHE A 57 -8.42 5.58 1.22
N GLY A 58 -7.89 6.00 0.06
CA GLY A 58 -7.55 7.39 -0.20
C GLY A 58 -6.06 7.69 -0.04
N SER A 59 -5.76 8.97 0.18
CA SER A 59 -4.43 9.52 0.02
C SER A 59 -3.66 9.61 1.34
N PHE A 60 -2.38 9.24 1.29
CA PHE A 60 -1.44 9.27 2.40
C PHE A 60 -0.19 10.03 1.98
N ARG A 61 0.28 10.96 2.81
CA ARG A 61 1.63 11.51 2.69
C ARG A 61 2.58 10.61 3.44
N VAL A 62 3.65 10.20 2.77
CA VAL A 62 4.64 9.24 3.28
C VAL A 62 6.02 9.86 3.23
N GLN A 63 6.68 9.96 4.38
CA GLN A 63 8.06 10.43 4.46
C GLN A 63 9.04 9.25 4.52
N SER A 64 10.05 9.30 3.66
CA SER A 64 11.16 8.34 3.67
C SER A 64 12.14 8.68 4.79
N SER A 65 12.91 7.70 5.26
CA SER A 65 14.01 7.91 6.23
C SER A 65 15.07 8.91 5.76
N THR A 66 15.16 9.16 4.45
CA THR A 66 16.02 10.18 3.84
C THR A 66 15.42 11.60 3.87
N GLY A 67 14.21 11.79 4.40
CA GLY A 67 13.52 13.07 4.52
C GLY A 67 12.57 13.43 3.38
N SER A 68 12.67 12.78 2.22
CA SER A 68 11.79 13.02 1.06
C SER A 68 10.36 12.53 1.31
N SER A 69 9.36 13.31 0.89
CA SER A 69 7.94 12.99 1.04
C SER A 69 7.26 12.72 -0.30
N TYR A 70 6.35 11.75 -0.31
CA TYR A 70 5.58 11.33 -1.50
C TYR A 70 4.11 11.14 -1.13
N VAL A 71 3.22 11.18 -2.11
CA VAL A 71 1.80 10.87 -1.92
C VAL A 71 1.53 9.47 -2.45
N VAL A 72 0.87 8.65 -1.63
CA VAL A 72 0.40 7.30 -1.96
C VAL A 72 -1.12 7.31 -1.97
N GLU A 73 -1.74 6.74 -2.99
CA GLU A 73 -3.20 6.55 -3.03
C GLU A 73 -3.51 5.05 -2.92
N ILE A 74 -4.26 4.69 -1.88
CA ILE A 74 -4.71 3.32 -1.64
C ILE A 74 -6.14 3.14 -2.16
N ARG A 75 -6.27 2.31 -3.20
CA ARG A 75 -7.54 1.91 -3.83
C ARG A 75 -7.92 0.47 -3.48
N HIS A 76 -6.91 -0.38 -3.25
CA HIS A 76 -7.11 -1.79 -2.93
C HIS A 76 -6.02 -2.28 -1.96
N LEU A 77 -6.37 -3.15 -1.02
CA LEU A 77 -5.46 -3.65 0.01
C LEU A 77 -4.55 -4.80 -0.46
N GLU A 78 -5.01 -5.61 -1.40
CA GLU A 78 -4.25 -6.77 -1.93
C GLU A 78 -3.80 -6.65 -3.39
N ARG A 79 -4.58 -6.00 -4.28
CA ARG A 79 -4.27 -5.84 -5.70
C ARG A 79 -3.33 -4.64 -5.93
N ARG A 80 -2.47 -4.75 -6.94
CA ARG A 80 -1.51 -3.71 -7.35
C ARG A 80 -2.15 -2.66 -8.26
N VAL A 81 -3.16 -1.97 -7.73
CA VAL A 81 -3.88 -0.86 -8.40
C VAL A 81 -3.74 0.46 -7.64
N ASN A 82 -2.80 0.48 -6.69
CA ASN A 82 -2.45 1.67 -5.91
C ASN A 82 -1.44 2.52 -6.69
N SER A 83 -1.29 3.78 -6.31
CA SER A 83 -0.33 4.71 -6.95
C SER A 83 0.58 5.37 -5.93
N CYS A 84 1.75 5.81 -6.40
CA CYS A 84 2.65 6.64 -5.62
C CYS A 84 3.34 7.67 -6.51
N THR A 85 3.57 8.88 -6.00
CA THR A 85 4.26 9.95 -6.72
C THR A 85 5.79 9.81 -6.74
N CYS A 86 6.34 8.66 -6.32
CA CYS A 86 7.78 8.45 -6.26
C CYS A 86 8.34 7.90 -7.57
N ARG A 87 9.59 8.24 -7.87
CA ARG A 87 10.26 7.83 -9.12
C ARG A 87 10.36 6.30 -9.28
N ASP A 88 10.52 5.56 -8.19
CA ASP A 88 10.55 4.08 -8.21
C ASP A 88 9.23 3.51 -8.76
N PHE A 89 8.10 4.05 -8.32
CA PHE A 89 6.78 3.63 -8.81
C PHE A 89 6.60 3.95 -10.30
N GLU A 90 7.06 5.14 -10.73
CA GLU A 90 6.94 5.62 -12.11
C GLU A 90 7.70 4.73 -13.11
N VAL A 91 8.90 4.26 -12.77
CA VAL A 91 9.79 3.60 -13.74
C VAL A 91 9.88 2.09 -13.61
N ALA A 92 9.59 1.52 -12.43
CA ALA A 92 9.81 0.09 -12.20
C ALA A 92 8.76 -0.80 -12.89
N GLY A 93 7.54 -0.28 -13.13
CA GLY A 93 6.47 -1.06 -13.77
C GLY A 93 5.90 -2.20 -12.92
N LEU A 94 6.22 -2.29 -11.63
CA LEU A 94 5.81 -3.38 -10.72
C LEU A 94 4.49 -3.12 -9.97
N GLY A 95 3.86 -1.96 -10.22
CA GLY A 95 2.60 -1.55 -9.58
C GLY A 95 2.67 -1.40 -8.08
N THR A 96 3.88 -1.28 -7.55
CA THR A 96 4.15 -0.98 -6.15
C THR A 96 5.54 -0.35 -6.01
N CYS A 97 5.76 0.28 -4.87
CA CYS A 97 7.04 0.81 -4.43
C CYS A 97 7.13 0.65 -2.91
N LYS A 98 8.29 0.96 -2.32
CA LYS A 98 8.43 0.86 -0.86
C LYS A 98 7.40 1.70 -0.08
N HIS A 99 6.94 2.82 -0.63
CA HIS A 99 5.96 3.70 0.03
C HIS A 99 4.57 3.07 0.04
N VAL A 100 4.12 2.50 -1.09
CA VAL A 100 2.86 1.75 -1.17
C VAL A 100 2.87 0.61 -0.16
N GLU A 101 3.93 -0.22 -0.18
CA GLU A 101 4.05 -1.35 0.76
C GLU A 101 4.11 -0.88 2.22
N GLY A 102 4.75 0.26 2.49
CA GLY A 102 4.78 0.87 3.82
C GLY A 102 3.39 1.24 4.34
N VAL A 103 2.56 1.87 3.50
CA VAL A 103 1.18 2.26 3.84
C VAL A 103 0.31 1.01 4.01
N LEU A 104 0.41 0.02 3.11
CA LEU A 104 -0.32 -1.25 3.24
C LEU A 104 0.02 -1.97 4.55
N ASN A 105 1.29 -1.99 4.92
CA ASN A 105 1.74 -2.55 6.20
C ASN A 105 1.24 -1.73 7.40
N LEU A 106 1.18 -0.39 7.32
CA LEU A 106 0.57 0.45 8.35
C LEU A 106 -0.90 0.10 8.54
N ILE A 107 -1.68 0.02 7.45
CA ILE A 107 -3.11 -0.32 7.47
C ILE A 107 -3.31 -1.73 8.04
N ALA A 108 -2.48 -2.70 7.64
CA ALA A 108 -2.54 -4.07 8.16
C ALA A 108 -2.38 -4.10 9.68
N LYS A 109 -1.36 -3.39 10.21
CA LYS A 109 -1.06 -3.29 11.64
C LYS A 109 -2.07 -2.47 12.44
N SER A 110 -2.70 -1.47 11.82
CA SER A 110 -3.73 -0.65 12.45
C SER A 110 -5.02 -1.42 12.76
N GLY A 111 -5.19 -2.61 12.20
CA GLY A 111 -6.28 -3.52 12.53
C GLY A 111 -7.66 -2.95 12.18
N SER A 112 -8.63 -3.15 13.06
CA SER A 112 -10.02 -2.72 12.85
C SER A 112 -10.19 -1.20 12.84
N ARG A 113 -9.24 -0.39 13.32
CA ARG A 113 -9.41 1.07 13.39
C ARG A 113 -9.49 1.73 12.01
N MET A 114 -8.61 1.30 11.10
CA MET A 114 -8.59 1.80 9.72
C MET A 114 -9.47 0.97 8.80
N ARG A 115 -9.79 -0.28 9.17
CA ARG A 115 -10.68 -1.16 8.39
C ARG A 115 -12.15 -1.12 8.84
N SER A 116 -12.49 -0.36 9.88
CA SER A 116 -13.87 -0.28 10.37
C SER A 116 -14.76 0.41 9.34
N GLY A 117 -15.87 -0.23 9.00
CA GLY A 117 -16.85 0.32 8.05
C GLY A 117 -16.69 -0.15 6.59
N SER A 118 -15.63 -0.91 6.25
CA SER A 118 -15.56 -1.63 4.97
C SER A 118 -15.04 -3.05 5.19
N PRO A 119 -15.88 -4.09 5.03
CA PRO A 119 -15.40 -5.48 4.96
C PRO A 119 -14.66 -5.76 3.64
N SER A 120 -14.74 -4.84 2.67
CA SER A 120 -14.11 -4.99 1.37
C SER A 120 -12.63 -4.63 1.43
N HIS A 121 -11.83 -5.33 0.61
CA HIS A 121 -10.44 -4.95 0.34
C HIS A 121 -10.32 -3.79 -0.64
N GLN A 122 -11.45 -3.19 -1.05
CA GLN A 122 -11.52 -2.20 -2.11
C GLN A 122 -12.14 -0.87 -1.63
N SER A 123 -11.71 0.22 -2.27
CA SER A 123 -12.29 1.55 -2.10
C SER A 123 -13.81 1.53 -2.32
N PRO A 124 -14.58 2.25 -1.46
CA PRO A 124 -16.02 2.43 -1.65
C PRO A 124 -16.36 3.47 -2.74
N ARG A 125 -15.34 4.07 -3.38
CA ARG A 125 -15.51 5.06 -4.46
C ARG A 125 -15.37 4.40 -5.83
N ILE A 126 -15.95 5.05 -6.85
CA ILE A 126 -15.53 4.80 -8.23
C ILE A 126 -14.14 5.40 -8.39
N GLU A 127 -13.14 4.58 -8.63
CA GLU A 127 -11.76 5.04 -8.83
C GLU A 127 -11.41 4.96 -10.32
N VAL A 128 -10.90 6.05 -10.88
CA VAL A 128 -10.31 6.10 -12.23
C VAL A 128 -8.81 6.29 -12.07
N HIS A 129 -8.00 5.46 -12.72
CA HIS A 129 -6.55 5.46 -12.56
C HIS A 129 -5.85 4.92 -13.82
N LEU A 130 -4.53 5.07 -13.87
CA LEU A 130 -3.69 4.45 -14.90
C LEU A 130 -3.10 3.15 -14.38
N GLN A 131 -3.07 2.13 -15.23
CA GLN A 131 -2.42 0.86 -14.91
C GLN A 131 -0.90 1.01 -15.04
N SER A 132 -0.19 0.88 -13.93
CA SER A 132 1.28 0.95 -13.92
C SER A 132 1.97 -0.33 -14.41
N MET A 133 1.22 -1.44 -14.54
CA MET A 133 1.73 -2.76 -14.95
C MET A 133 1.61 -3.03 -16.46
N SER A 134 0.88 -2.19 -17.19
CA SER A 134 0.43 -2.46 -18.57
C SER A 134 0.24 -1.14 -19.32
N ASP A 135 1.13 -0.83 -20.28
CA ASP A 135 1.11 0.27 -21.27
C ASP A 135 0.44 1.61 -20.87
N ALA A 136 0.41 1.93 -19.57
CA ALA A 136 -0.29 3.07 -18.98
C ALA A 136 -1.77 3.21 -19.44
N ALA A 137 -2.50 2.10 -19.60
CA ALA A 137 -3.91 2.14 -19.99
C ALA A 137 -4.81 2.69 -18.87
N PRO A 138 -5.89 3.43 -19.21
CA PRO A 138 -6.88 3.85 -18.22
C PRO A 138 -7.65 2.64 -17.65
N ALA A 139 -7.91 2.67 -16.35
CA ALA A 139 -8.66 1.65 -15.64
C ALA A 139 -9.66 2.26 -14.67
N MET A 140 -10.72 1.51 -14.40
CA MET A 140 -11.75 1.86 -13.44
C MET A 140 -11.93 0.74 -12.41
N LEU A 141 -12.08 1.12 -11.15
CA LEU A 141 -12.41 0.23 -10.05
C LEU A 141 -13.77 0.62 -9.50
N LEU A 142 -14.77 -0.26 -9.65
CA LEU A 142 -16.15 -0.02 -9.19
C LEU A 142 -16.37 -0.66 -7.82
N PRO A 143 -16.98 0.04 -6.85
CA PRO A 143 -17.28 -0.50 -5.52
C PRO A 143 -18.05 -1.82 -5.58
N GLU A 144 -17.68 -2.76 -4.72
CA GLU A 144 -18.36 -4.05 -4.62
C GLU A 144 -19.82 -3.88 -4.19
N GLY A 145 -20.72 -4.63 -4.83
CA GLY A 145 -22.15 -4.66 -4.49
C GLY A 145 -22.95 -3.39 -4.79
N HIS A 146 -22.34 -2.35 -5.35
CA HIS A 146 -23.01 -1.06 -5.59
C HIS A 146 -23.73 -0.98 -6.93
N PHE A 147 -23.24 -1.71 -7.94
CA PHE A 147 -23.77 -1.69 -9.31
C PHE A 147 -24.19 -3.09 -9.76
N PRO A 148 -25.30 -3.22 -10.52
CA PRO A 148 -25.68 -4.47 -11.19
C PRO A 148 -24.59 -4.96 -12.14
N ALA A 149 -24.52 -6.27 -12.37
CA ALA A 149 -23.54 -6.88 -13.28
C ALA A 149 -23.56 -6.24 -14.68
N GLU A 150 -24.74 -5.97 -15.22
CA GLU A 150 -24.92 -5.33 -16.54
C GLU A 150 -24.20 -3.98 -16.66
N VAL A 151 -24.21 -3.17 -15.59
CA VAL A 151 -23.51 -1.88 -15.55
C VAL A 151 -21.99 -2.10 -15.51
N ARG A 152 -21.54 -3.07 -14.72
CA ARG A 152 -20.11 -3.41 -14.60
C ARG A 152 -19.56 -3.90 -15.96
N ASP A 153 -20.28 -4.82 -16.59
CA ASP A 153 -19.92 -5.41 -17.89
C ASP A 153 -19.88 -4.33 -18.99
N ALA A 154 -20.85 -3.41 -18.98
CA ALA A 154 -20.88 -2.29 -19.93
C ALA A 154 -19.70 -1.32 -19.73
N VAL A 155 -19.28 -1.07 -18.49
CA VAL A 155 -18.09 -0.25 -18.19
C VAL A 155 -16.82 -0.97 -18.65
N GLU A 156 -16.65 -2.24 -18.27
CA GLU A 156 -15.50 -3.06 -18.68
C GLU A 156 -15.39 -3.17 -20.21
N SER A 157 -16.52 -3.32 -20.91
CA SER A 157 -16.55 -3.34 -22.38
C SER A 157 -16.03 -2.03 -22.99
N ARG A 158 -16.43 -0.87 -22.45
CA ARG A 158 -15.96 0.43 -22.97
C ARG A 158 -14.50 0.72 -22.64
N LEU A 159 -13.99 0.20 -21.52
CA LEU A 159 -12.58 0.39 -21.15
C LEU A 159 -11.63 -0.36 -22.09
N LYS A 160 -12.08 -1.48 -22.67
CA LYS A 160 -11.30 -2.23 -23.68
C LYS A 160 -11.05 -1.42 -24.95
N ASP A 161 -11.89 -0.43 -25.26
CA ASP A 161 -11.68 0.44 -26.42
C ASP A 161 -10.45 1.36 -26.25
N PHE A 162 -9.86 1.42 -25.05
CA PHE A 162 -8.69 2.23 -24.71
C PHE A 162 -7.42 1.40 -24.44
N GLN A 163 -7.44 0.09 -24.70
CA GLN A 163 -6.33 -0.85 -24.51
C GLN A 163 -5.80 -1.33 -25.86
#